data_AF-A0A1A0FH03-F1
#
_entry.id   AF-A0A1A0FH03-F1
#
_cell.length_a   1.000
_cell.length_b   1.000
_cell.length_c   1.000
_cell.angle_alpha   90.00
_cell.angle_beta   90.00
_cell.angle_gamma   90.00
#
_symmetry.space_group_name_H-M   'P 1'
#
loop_
_entity.id
_entity.type
_entity.pdbx_description
1 polymer ?
#
loop_
_entity_poly.entity_id
_entity_poly.type
_entity_poly.pdbx_seq_one_letter_code
_entity_poly.pdbx_strand_id
1 'polypeptide(L)' 'MKAQEIREKSAGELHEQLLELLREQFNLRMQKATGQLSQTHLLKQVRRDIARVKTVLNEKAGD' A
#
# COMPACT_ATOMS: atom_id res chain seq x y z
N MET A 1 5.14 5.50 -3.17
CA MET A 1 4.19 6.58 -3.50
C MET A 1 4.58 7.90 -2.82
N LYS A 2 4.27 9.06 -3.45
CA LYS A 2 4.38 10.38 -2.79
C LYS A 2 3.09 10.69 -2.03
N ALA A 3 3.19 11.31 -0.86
CA ALA A 3 2.04 11.57 0.01
C ALA A 3 1.05 12.62 -0.53
N GLN A 4 1.47 13.45 -1.49
CA GLN A 4 0.60 14.42 -2.17
C GLN A 4 -0.41 13.71 -3.09
N GLU A 5 0.07 12.79 -3.94
CA GLU A 5 -0.77 12.01 -4.88
C GLU A 5 -1.82 11.15 -4.18
N ILE A 6 -1.58 10.73 -2.92
CA ILE A 6 -2.54 9.96 -2.13
C ILE A 6 -3.62 10.88 -1.53
N ARG A 7 -3.28 12.13 -1.18
CA ARG A 7 -4.24 13.07 -0.59
C ARG A 7 -5.26 13.60 -1.60
N GLU A 8 -4.87 13.71 -2.86
CA GLU A 8 -5.74 14.16 -3.97
C GLU A 8 -6.83 13.14 -4.34
N LYS A 9 -6.65 11.85 -4.01
CA LYS A 9 -7.60 10.77 -4.36
C LYS A 9 -8.83 10.74 -3.47
N SER A 10 -9.97 10.29 -3.99
CA SER A 10 -11.20 10.16 -3.19
C SER A 10 -11.10 9.03 -2.14
N ALA A 11 -11.96 9.03 -1.12
CA ALA A 11 -11.98 7.96 -0.13
C ALA A 11 -12.25 6.57 -0.76
N GLY A 12 -13.12 6.51 -1.77
CA GLY A 12 -13.39 5.29 -2.54
C GLY A 12 -12.16 4.77 -3.29
N GLU A 13 -11.47 5.66 -4.00
CA GLU A 13 -10.23 5.33 -4.71
C GLU A 13 -9.13 4.85 -3.76
N LEU A 14 -9.03 5.46 -2.57
CA LEU A 14 -8.08 5.03 -1.55
C LEU A 14 -8.37 3.63 -1.03
N HIS A 15 -9.64 3.23 -0.92
CA HIS A 15 -10.02 1.87 -0.54
C HIS A 15 -9.66 0.84 -1.62
N GLU A 16 -9.92 1.16 -2.90
CA GLU A 16 -9.51 0.28 -4.02
C GLU A 16 -8.00 0.10 -4.06
N GLN A 17 -7.27 1.20 -3.89
CA GLN A 17 -5.80 1.19 -3.88
C GLN A 17 -5.23 0.43 -2.68
N LEU A 18 -5.90 0.49 -1.53
CA LEU A 18 -5.54 -0.32 -0.37
C LEU A 18 -5.67 -1.82 -0.68
N LEU A 19 -6.76 -2.23 -1.34
CA LEU A 19 -6.96 -3.62 -1.72
C LEU A 19 -5.91 -4.10 -2.72
N GLU A 20 -5.55 -3.26 -3.69
CA GLU A 20 -4.50 -3.55 -4.65
C GLU A 20 -3.13 -3.74 -3.98
N LEU A 21 -2.74 -2.82 -3.09
CA LEU A 21 -1.49 -2.91 -2.33
C LEU A 21 -1.45 -4.14 -1.41
N LEU A 22 -2.60 -4.56 -0.86
CA LEU A 22 -2.70 -5.78 -0.06
C LEU A 22 -2.51 -7.05 -0.90
N ARG A 23 -3.06 -7.10 -2.13
CA ARG A 23 -2.80 -8.20 -3.07
C ARG A 23 -1.33 -8.25 -3.47
N GLU A 24 -0.72 -7.11 -3.76
CA GLU A 24 0.70 -7.02 -4.07
C GLU A 24 1.56 -7.50 -2.89
N GLN A 25 1.23 -7.08 -1.66
CA GLN A 25 1.91 -7.56 -0.46
C GLN A 25 1.81 -9.08 -0.31
N PHE A 26 0.65 -9.66 -0.56
CA PHE A 26 0.45 -11.12 -0.53
C PHE A 26 1.35 -11.81 -1.55
N ASN A 27 1.37 -11.34 -2.80
CA ASN A 27 2.22 -11.89 -3.85
C ASN A 27 3.71 -11.82 -3.49
N LEU A 28 4.17 -10.69 -2.95
CA LEU A 28 5.56 -10.53 -2.51
C LEU A 28 5.90 -11.44 -1.32
N ARG A 29 4.95 -11.69 -0.40
CA ARG A 29 5.15 -12.65 0.71
C ARG A 29 5.23 -14.08 0.18
N MET A 30 4.41 -14.44 -0.80
CA MET A 30 4.47 -15.75 -1.46
C MET A 30 5.81 -15.95 -2.19
N GLN A 31 6.25 -14.96 -2.98
CA GLN A 31 7.56 -14.97 -3.66
C GLN A 31 8.73 -15.04 -2.67
N LYS A 32 8.61 -14.39 -1.50
CA LYS A 32 9.61 -14.50 -0.43
C LYS A 32 9.65 -15.92 0.13
N ALA A 33 8.49 -16.54 0.35
CA ALA A 33 8.40 -17.88 0.89
C ALA A 33 8.96 -18.94 -0.07
N THR A 34 8.79 -18.76 -1.38
CA THR A 34 9.37 -19.65 -2.41
C THR A 34 10.86 -19.39 -2.69
N GLY A 35 11.46 -18.36 -2.06
CA GLY A 35 12.86 -17.98 -2.27
C GLY A 35 13.14 -17.30 -3.62
N GLN A 36 12.11 -16.95 -4.39
CA GLN A 36 12.22 -16.34 -5.73
C GLN A 36 12.20 -14.81 -5.71
N LEU A 37 12.10 -14.19 -4.52
CA LEU A 37 12.02 -12.74 -4.40
C LEU A 37 13.38 -12.08 -4.66
N SER A 38 13.54 -11.52 -5.85
CA SER A 38 14.74 -10.78 -6.27
C SER A 38 14.87 -9.41 -5.60
N GLN A 39 13.75 -8.73 -5.33
CA GLN A 39 13.73 -7.36 -4.83
C GLN A 39 13.12 -7.25 -3.43
N THR A 40 13.94 -7.49 -2.40
CA THR A 40 13.52 -7.47 -0.99
C THR A 40 13.06 -6.09 -0.49
N HIS A 41 13.53 -5.01 -1.13
CA HIS A 41 13.15 -3.64 -0.78
C HIS A 41 11.66 -3.34 -1.08
N LEU A 42 11.06 -4.04 -2.05
CA LEU A 42 9.64 -3.87 -2.41
C LEU A 42 8.71 -4.20 -1.24
N LEU A 43 9.03 -5.22 -0.43
CA LEU A 43 8.26 -5.55 0.77
C LEU A 43 8.15 -4.36 1.74
N LYS A 44 9.26 -3.64 1.93
CA LYS A 44 9.32 -2.46 2.82
C LYS A 44 8.59 -1.28 2.19
N GLN A 45 8.66 -1.13 0.87
CA GLN A 45 7.96 -0.09 0.12
C GLN A 45 6.44 -0.28 0.19
N VAL A 46 5.94 -1.46 -0.19
CA VAL A 46 4.50 -1.78 -0.15
C VAL A 46 3.94 -1.62 1.27
N ARG A 47 4.67 -2.07 2.30
CA ARG A 47 4.26 -1.87 3.70
C ARG A 47 4.14 -0.39 4.09
N ARG A 48 5.04 0.47 3.60
CA ARG A 48 4.99 1.92 3.83
C ARG A 48 3.87 2.58 3.04
N ASP A 49 3.62 2.14 1.81
CA ASP A 49 2.54 2.67 0.97
C ASP A 49 1.17 2.33 1.58
N ILE A 50 0.96 1.10 2.08
CA ILE A 50 -0.25 0.73 2.85
C ILE A 50 -0.44 1.64 4.07
N ALA A 51 0.63 1.91 4.82
CA ALA A 51 0.56 2.77 6.00
C ALA A 51 0.13 4.20 5.62
N ARG A 52 0.69 4.77 4.55
CA ARG A 52 0.32 6.11 4.06
C ARG A 52 -1.14 6.18 3.64
N VAL A 53 -1.64 5.19 2.90
CA VAL A 53 -3.06 5.14 2.50
C VAL A 53 -3.97 5.09 3.72
N LYS A 54 -3.65 4.25 4.71
CA LYS A 54 -4.41 4.19 5.97
C LYS A 54 -4.38 5.51 6.75
N THR A 55 -3.24 6.18 6.81
CA THR A 55 -3.13 7.49 7.45
C THR A 55 -4.03 8.51 6.78
N VAL A 56 -4.00 8.62 5.44
CA VAL A 56 -4.86 9.58 4.71
C VAL A 56 -6.35 9.23 4.85
N LEU A 57 -6.71 7.94 4.86
CA LEU A 57 -8.09 7.53 5.14
C LEU A 57 -8.55 7.98 6.54
N ASN A 58 -7.69 7.87 7.55
CA ASN A 58 -7.99 8.36 8.89
C ASN A 58 -8.07 9.88 8.96
N GLU A 59 -7.16 10.59 8.28
CA GLU A 59 -7.22 12.07 8.18
C GLU A 59 -8.57 12.50 7.58
N LYS A 60 -9.02 11.87 6.50
CA LYS A 60 -10.30 12.17 5.84
C LYS A 60 -11.55 11.75 6.61
N ALA A 61 -11.43 10.84 7.58
CA ALA A 61 -12.55 10.38 8.41
C ALA A 61 -12.67 11.19 9.72
N GLY A 62 -11.63 11.93 10.09
CA GLY A 62 -11.60 12.80 11.28
C GLY A 62 -11.97 14.26 11.01
N ASP A 63 -12.04 14.66 9.74
CA ASP A 63 -12.65 15.91 9.26
C ASP A 63 -14.16 15.72 9.02
#